data_AF-A0A522VCR2-F1
#
_entry.id   AF-A0A522VCR2-F1
#
_cell.length_a   1.000
_cell.length_b   1.000
_cell.length_c   1.000
_cell.angle_alpha   90.00
_cell.angle_beta   90.00
_cell.angle_gamma   90.00
#
_symmetry.space_group_name_H-M   'P 1'
#
loop_
_entity.id
_entity.type
_entity.pdbx_description
1 polymer ?
#
loop_
_entity_poly.entity_id
_entity_poly.type
_entity_poly.pdbx_seq_one_letter_code
_entity_poly.pdbx_strand_id
1 'polypeptide(L)'
;MNVTTTVVLGGGFGGISAANTLRRLLPAEHAIVVVDESPRFYVGAGKTWIMLGERTFEQVSQSREALLAPGVRLLQARVQAIDLADRSVSLESRALQWDHLVIALGADLNLSRVPGLAAAAHTFYTVEGAERLKPELERFSGGDVAILIPRVPFKCPPAPYEAALLLQRAFEKRGLAGKARLAIYTVEGAPMTTAGPEMGQYIRNELAQRGIEFFPQKNPSRVEAAARRVLFEDGSEARYDLLIAIPPHEAPQVVREAQLTNASGWIAVDPKTLQVKQPADARDVYAVGDVTAIPLPGRYKPDVGLS
;
A
#
# COMPACT_ATOMS: atom_id res chain seq x y z
N MET A 1 -25.28 -14.42 29.11
CA MET A 1 -24.13 -15.03 28.39
C MET A 1 -23.29 -13.88 27.87
N ASN A 2 -21.98 -13.88 28.12
CA ASN A 2 -21.10 -12.86 27.53
C ASN A 2 -21.12 -13.07 26.01
N VAL A 3 -21.36 -12.00 25.27
CA VAL A 3 -21.39 -12.01 23.80
C VAL A 3 -19.96 -12.14 23.29
N THR A 4 -19.66 -13.21 22.57
CA THR A 4 -18.36 -13.37 21.90
C THR A 4 -18.20 -12.30 20.84
N THR A 5 -17.06 -11.60 20.86
CA THR A 5 -16.79 -10.43 20.04
C THR A 5 -15.52 -10.63 19.20
N THR A 6 -15.66 -10.50 17.88
CA THR A 6 -14.52 -10.33 16.98
C THR A 6 -14.35 -8.86 16.60
N VAL A 7 -13.17 -8.32 16.86
CA VAL A 7 -12.78 -6.98 16.40
C VAL A 7 -11.89 -7.11 15.17
N VAL A 8 -12.22 -6.38 14.11
CA VAL A 8 -11.47 -6.32 12.85
C VAL A 8 -10.89 -4.91 12.71
N LEU A 9 -9.57 -4.79 12.69
CA LEU A 9 -8.85 -3.53 12.58
C LEU A 9 -8.51 -3.24 11.13
N GLY A 10 -9.08 -2.18 10.57
CA GLY A 10 -8.97 -1.80 9.17
C GLY A 10 -10.13 -2.34 8.35
N GLY A 11 -10.81 -1.44 7.64
CA GLY A 11 -11.90 -1.72 6.71
C GLY A 11 -11.45 -1.64 5.25
N GLY A 12 -10.26 -2.15 4.94
CA GLY A 12 -9.79 -2.36 3.57
C GLY A 12 -10.37 -3.64 2.95
N PHE A 13 -9.79 -4.09 1.83
CA PHE A 13 -10.20 -5.35 1.18
C PHE A 13 -10.18 -6.55 2.15
N GLY A 14 -9.09 -6.71 2.90
CA GLY A 14 -8.93 -7.82 3.86
C GLY A 14 -9.94 -7.77 4.99
N GLY A 15 -10.13 -6.60 5.61
CA GLY A 15 -11.03 -6.44 6.75
C GLY A 15 -12.51 -6.57 6.39
N ILE A 16 -12.95 -5.94 5.29
CA ILE A 16 -14.33 -6.10 4.81
C ILE A 16 -14.61 -7.55 4.44
N SER A 17 -13.68 -8.20 3.72
CA SER A 17 -13.82 -9.61 3.33
C SER A 17 -13.90 -10.52 4.55
N ALA A 18 -13.01 -10.33 5.53
CA ALA A 18 -13.02 -11.09 6.78
C ALA A 18 -14.32 -10.89 7.55
N ALA A 19 -14.75 -9.64 7.78
CA ALA A 19 -15.95 -9.34 8.55
C ALA A 19 -17.22 -9.92 7.90
N ASN A 20 -17.37 -9.78 6.59
CA ASN A 20 -18.52 -10.31 5.85
C ASN A 20 -18.52 -11.84 5.84
N THR A 21 -17.35 -12.46 5.69
CA THR A 21 -17.20 -13.92 5.75
C THR A 21 -17.54 -14.46 7.13
N LEU A 22 -17.01 -13.84 8.18
CA LEU A 22 -17.33 -14.18 9.57
C LEU A 22 -18.84 -14.04 9.84
N ARG A 23 -19.47 -12.97 9.35
CA ARG A 23 -20.90 -12.77 9.56
C ARG A 23 -21.75 -13.88 8.95
N ARG A 24 -21.35 -14.41 7.79
CA ARG A 24 -22.01 -15.53 7.12
C ARG A 24 -21.82 -16.87 7.84
N LEU A 25 -20.66 -17.07 8.47
CA LEU A 25 -20.28 -18.34 9.08
C LEU A 25 -20.69 -18.45 10.55
N LEU A 26 -20.77 -17.32 11.26
CA LEU A 26 -21.00 -17.28 12.69
C LEU A 26 -22.46 -16.97 13.05
N PRO A 27 -22.97 -17.47 14.19
CA PRO A 27 -24.31 -17.17 14.70
C PRO A 27 -24.56 -15.67 14.91
N ALA A 28 -25.80 -15.22 14.74
CA ALA A 28 -26.17 -13.80 14.77
C ALA A 28 -25.79 -13.10 16.08
N GLU A 29 -25.76 -13.82 17.19
CA GLU A 29 -25.35 -13.32 18.50
C GLU A 29 -23.86 -12.98 18.60
N HIS A 30 -23.00 -13.53 17.72
CA HIS A 30 -21.57 -13.20 17.70
C HIS A 30 -21.39 -11.77 17.21
N ALA A 31 -20.81 -10.91 18.04
CA ALA A 31 -20.60 -9.51 17.69
C ALA A 31 -19.38 -9.36 16.77
N ILE A 32 -19.55 -8.69 15.63
CA ILE A 32 -18.46 -8.39 14.69
C ILE A 32 -18.36 -6.89 14.56
N VAL A 33 -17.19 -6.34 14.89
CA VAL A 33 -16.93 -4.90 14.87
C VAL A 33 -15.75 -4.61 13.94
N VAL A 34 -15.98 -3.84 12.89
CA VAL A 34 -14.92 -3.30 12.03
C VAL A 34 -14.55 -1.91 12.52
N VAL A 35 -13.27 -1.65 12.73
CA VAL A 35 -12.74 -0.34 13.12
C VAL A 35 -11.94 0.23 11.96
N ASP A 36 -12.32 1.41 11.47
CA ASP A 36 -11.58 2.13 10.42
C ASP A 36 -11.71 3.63 10.67
N GLU A 37 -10.65 4.40 10.40
CA GLU A 37 -10.68 5.85 10.61
C GLU A 37 -11.56 6.59 9.59
N SER A 38 -11.71 6.01 8.40
CA SER A 38 -12.46 6.61 7.29
C SER A 38 -13.86 6.00 7.19
N PRO A 39 -14.88 6.78 6.82
CA PRO A 39 -16.20 6.24 6.48
C PRO A 39 -16.27 5.73 5.04
N ARG A 40 -15.27 6.02 4.20
CA ARG A 40 -15.27 5.66 2.77
C ARG A 40 -14.17 4.66 2.41
N PHE A 41 -14.55 3.61 1.71
CA PHE A 41 -13.64 2.68 1.09
C PHE A 41 -13.33 3.15 -0.33
N TYR A 42 -12.09 3.00 -0.79
CA TYR A 42 -11.73 3.28 -2.19
C TYR A 42 -10.81 2.21 -2.74
N VAL A 43 -10.93 1.95 -4.04
CA VAL A 43 -10.04 1.01 -4.73
C VAL A 43 -8.74 1.71 -5.05
N GLY A 44 -7.61 1.15 -4.59
CA GLY A 44 -6.30 1.78 -4.71
C GLY A 44 -5.87 2.10 -6.14
N ALA A 45 -6.32 1.33 -7.13
CA ALA A 45 -6.10 1.59 -8.56
C ALA A 45 -6.73 2.92 -9.01
N GLY A 46 -7.76 3.43 -8.33
CA GLY A 46 -8.38 4.71 -8.66
C GLY A 46 -7.47 5.92 -8.50
N LYS A 47 -6.36 5.81 -7.76
CA LYS A 47 -5.44 6.93 -7.53
C LYS A 47 -4.69 7.37 -8.79
N THR A 48 -4.44 6.47 -9.74
CA THR A 48 -3.82 6.84 -11.02
C THR A 48 -4.78 7.71 -11.84
N TRP A 49 -6.09 7.43 -11.81
CA TRP A 49 -7.10 8.29 -12.42
C TRP A 49 -7.23 9.65 -11.72
N ILE A 50 -7.16 9.68 -10.38
CA ILE A 50 -7.16 10.94 -9.61
C ILE A 50 -5.95 11.80 -9.96
N MET A 51 -4.76 11.18 -9.98
CA MET A 51 -3.49 11.84 -10.34
C MET A 51 -3.57 12.51 -11.72
N LEU A 52 -4.27 11.91 -12.67
CA LEU A 52 -4.45 12.45 -14.03
C LEU A 52 -5.68 13.34 -14.18
N GLY A 53 -6.46 13.54 -13.11
CA GLY A 53 -7.70 14.31 -13.14
C GLY A 53 -8.86 13.64 -13.91
N GLU A 54 -8.75 12.35 -14.24
CA GLU A 54 -9.78 11.59 -14.97
C GLU A 54 -10.97 11.22 -14.08
N ARG A 55 -10.72 11.08 -12.76
CA ARG A 55 -11.76 10.82 -11.75
C ARG A 55 -11.48 11.58 -10.47
N THR A 56 -12.55 11.80 -9.70
CA THR A 56 -12.53 12.33 -8.34
C THR A 56 -12.48 11.20 -7.32
N PHE A 57 -12.15 11.52 -6.06
CA PHE A 57 -12.21 10.57 -4.96
C PHE A 57 -13.61 9.95 -4.81
N GLU A 58 -14.67 10.75 -4.97
CA GLU A 58 -16.06 10.32 -4.89
C GLU A 58 -16.39 9.24 -5.92
N GLN A 59 -15.86 9.37 -7.14
CA GLN A 59 -16.08 8.43 -8.25
C GLN A 59 -15.33 7.10 -8.12
N VAL A 60 -14.35 7.02 -7.22
CA VAL A 60 -13.56 5.79 -6.99
C VAL A 60 -13.75 5.22 -5.58
N SER A 61 -14.69 5.78 -4.82
CA SER A 61 -14.97 5.40 -3.45
C SER A 61 -16.44 5.07 -3.21
N GLN A 62 -16.70 4.32 -2.15
CA GLN A 62 -18.03 3.92 -1.71
C GLN A 62 -18.13 4.06 -0.19
N SER A 63 -19.35 4.20 0.33
CA SER A 63 -19.59 4.07 1.77
C SER A 63 -19.07 2.71 2.26
N ARG A 64 -18.22 2.73 3.29
CA ARG A 64 -17.68 1.50 3.88
C ARG A 64 -18.77 0.70 4.57
N GLU A 65 -19.74 1.36 5.20
CA GLU A 65 -20.91 0.72 5.79
C GLU A 65 -21.74 -0.03 4.75
N ALA A 66 -21.91 0.53 3.56
CA ALA A 66 -22.65 -0.12 2.47
C ALA A 66 -21.95 -1.38 1.92
N LEU A 67 -20.67 -1.59 2.23
CA LEU A 67 -19.90 -2.77 1.84
C LEU A 67 -19.92 -3.87 2.91
N LEU A 68 -20.43 -3.59 4.10
CA LEU A 68 -20.49 -4.54 5.21
C LEU A 68 -21.81 -5.32 5.18
N ALA A 69 -21.74 -6.60 5.54
CA ALA A 69 -22.91 -7.45 5.67
C ALA A 69 -23.82 -6.96 6.81
N PRO A 70 -25.16 -7.11 6.69
CA PRO A 70 -26.08 -6.80 7.78
C PRO A 70 -25.65 -7.50 9.08
N GLY A 71 -25.67 -6.75 10.20
CA GLY A 71 -25.23 -7.25 11.51
C GLY A 71 -23.72 -7.16 11.77
N VAL A 72 -22.93 -6.63 10.83
CA VAL A 72 -21.56 -6.17 11.12
C VAL A 72 -21.62 -4.70 11.51
N ARG A 73 -20.99 -4.35 12.64
CA ARG A 73 -20.94 -2.97 13.12
C ARG A 73 -19.68 -2.27 12.60
N LEU A 74 -19.84 -1.16 11.90
CA LEU A 74 -18.74 -0.23 11.64
C LEU A 74 -18.57 0.70 12.84
N LEU A 75 -17.33 0.84 13.31
CA LEU A 75 -16.93 1.87 14.25
C LEU A 75 -15.91 2.76 13.56
N GLN A 76 -16.31 4.00 13.26
CA GLN A 76 -15.40 4.98 12.70
C GLN A 76 -14.48 5.51 13.82
N ALA A 77 -13.24 5.04 13.84
CA ALA A 77 -12.23 5.45 14.81
C ALA A 77 -10.82 5.09 14.33
N ARG A 78 -9.83 5.86 14.75
CA ARG A 78 -8.42 5.49 14.59
C ARG A 78 -7.98 4.57 15.74
N VAL A 79 -7.31 3.49 15.38
CA VAL A 79 -6.63 2.61 16.35
C VAL A 79 -5.38 3.30 16.85
N GLN A 80 -5.20 3.37 18.17
CA GLN A 80 -4.05 4.01 18.81
C GLN A 80 -3.07 3.01 19.43
N ALA A 81 -3.57 1.89 19.95
CA ALA A 81 -2.73 0.82 20.49
C ALA A 81 -3.45 -0.53 20.44
N ILE A 82 -2.68 -1.61 20.38
CA ILE A 82 -3.15 -2.99 20.48
C ILE A 82 -2.50 -3.58 21.73
N ASP A 83 -3.31 -3.99 22.70
CA ASP A 83 -2.86 -4.66 23.92
C ASP A 83 -3.26 -6.14 23.87
N LEU A 84 -2.27 -7.00 23.77
CA LEU A 84 -2.46 -8.45 23.69
C LEU A 84 -2.72 -9.07 25.07
N ALA A 85 -2.17 -8.49 26.14
CA ALA A 85 -2.30 -9.01 27.50
C ALA A 85 -3.71 -8.73 28.04
N ASP A 86 -4.18 -7.50 27.86
CA ASP A 86 -5.51 -7.07 28.29
C ASP A 86 -6.61 -7.37 27.24
N ARG A 87 -6.24 -8.02 26.13
CA ARG A 87 -7.11 -8.33 24.99
C ARG A 87 -7.96 -7.13 24.57
N SER A 88 -7.29 -5.98 24.41
CA SER A 88 -7.96 -4.72 24.14
C SER A 88 -7.33 -3.94 22.98
N VAL A 89 -8.13 -3.06 22.38
CA VAL A 89 -7.68 -2.11 21.37
C VAL A 89 -8.05 -0.72 21.85
N SER A 90 -7.05 0.13 21.99
CA SER A 90 -7.25 1.53 22.40
C SER A 90 -7.61 2.38 21.19
N LEU A 91 -8.67 3.15 21.34
CA LEU A 91 -9.14 4.18 20.42
C LEU A 91 -9.09 5.53 21.14
N GLU A 92 -9.26 6.64 20.41
CA GLU A 92 -9.17 8.00 20.97
C GLU A 92 -9.97 8.25 22.25
N SER A 93 -11.17 7.66 22.38
CA SER A 93 -12.10 7.93 23.49
C SER A 93 -12.47 6.71 24.32
N ARG A 94 -12.01 5.51 23.94
CA ARG A 94 -12.42 4.25 24.59
C ARG A 94 -11.50 3.09 24.21
N ALA A 95 -11.51 2.05 25.03
CA ALA A 95 -10.99 0.74 24.67
C ALA A 95 -12.10 -0.18 24.14
N LEU A 96 -11.73 -1.10 23.24
CA LEU A 96 -12.56 -2.22 22.81
C LEU A 96 -11.93 -3.53 23.28
N GLN A 97 -12.70 -4.32 24.01
CA GLN A 97 -12.36 -5.68 24.38
C GLN A 97 -12.68 -6.63 23.23
N TRP A 98 -11.90 -7.70 23.09
CA TRP A 98 -12.10 -8.72 22.06
C TRP A 98 -11.88 -10.13 22.57
N ASP A 99 -12.64 -11.07 22.03
CA ASP A 99 -12.37 -12.51 22.15
C ASP A 99 -11.49 -12.99 21.00
N HIS A 100 -11.68 -12.40 19.82
CA HIS A 100 -10.85 -12.62 18.63
C HIS A 100 -10.48 -11.28 17.97
N LEU A 101 -9.26 -11.19 17.45
CA LEU A 101 -8.75 -10.00 16.78
C LEU A 101 -8.32 -10.32 15.35
N VAL A 102 -8.77 -9.54 14.37
CA VAL A 102 -8.29 -9.60 12.98
C VAL A 102 -7.60 -8.29 12.63
N ILE A 103 -6.33 -8.35 12.27
CA ILE A 103 -5.52 -7.19 11.90
C ILE A 103 -5.45 -7.09 10.37
N ALA A 104 -6.10 -6.08 9.82
CA ALA A 104 -6.20 -5.78 8.38
C ALA A 104 -5.86 -4.31 8.07
N LEU A 105 -4.90 -3.75 8.83
CA LEU A 105 -4.51 -2.34 8.79
C LEU A 105 -3.66 -1.96 7.56
N GLY A 106 -3.30 -2.92 6.72
CA GLY A 106 -2.48 -2.67 5.53
C GLY A 106 -1.05 -2.27 5.88
N ALA A 107 -0.53 -1.23 5.21
CA ALA A 107 0.83 -0.74 5.36
C ALA A 107 0.87 0.80 5.41
N ASP A 108 1.70 1.31 6.31
CA ASP A 108 2.05 2.73 6.39
C ASP A 108 3.08 3.09 5.32
N LEU A 109 3.09 4.36 4.93
CA LEU A 109 3.97 4.93 3.91
C LEU A 109 4.94 5.91 4.55
N ASN A 110 6.24 5.65 4.44
CA ASN A 110 7.26 6.43 5.14
C ASN A 110 8.32 6.97 4.17
N LEU A 111 8.02 8.13 3.59
CA LEU A 111 8.96 8.83 2.71
C LEU A 111 10.25 9.25 3.43
N SER A 112 10.22 9.41 4.75
CA SER A 112 11.38 9.80 5.56
C SER A 112 12.44 8.69 5.67
N ARG A 113 12.13 7.46 5.24
CA ARG A 113 13.10 6.35 5.17
C ARG A 113 14.24 6.59 4.16
N VAL A 114 14.05 7.50 3.21
CA VAL A 114 15.14 7.98 2.34
C VAL A 114 15.40 9.45 2.67
N PRO A 115 16.60 9.82 3.13
CA PRO A 115 16.92 11.19 3.48
C PRO A 115 16.58 12.17 2.36
N GLY A 116 15.82 13.23 2.68
CA GLY A 116 15.41 14.28 1.74
C GLY A 116 14.25 13.93 0.80
N LEU A 117 13.81 12.66 0.74
CA LEU A 117 12.75 12.23 -0.19
C LEU A 117 11.39 12.88 0.12
N ALA A 118 11.01 12.96 1.40
CA ALA A 118 9.74 13.55 1.83
C ALA A 118 9.60 15.04 1.45
N ALA A 119 10.71 15.78 1.38
CA ALA A 119 10.71 17.20 1.02
C ALA A 119 10.71 17.43 -0.51
N ALA A 120 11.05 16.41 -1.29
CA ALA A 120 11.31 16.54 -2.73
C ALA A 120 10.26 15.85 -3.61
N ALA A 121 9.71 14.73 -3.16
CA ALA A 121 8.92 13.84 -4.01
C ALA A 121 7.41 14.02 -3.84
N HIS A 122 6.69 13.96 -4.96
CA HIS A 122 5.27 13.68 -4.97
C HIS A 122 5.02 12.18 -4.85
N THR A 123 3.80 11.78 -4.51
CA THR A 123 3.40 10.38 -4.56
C THR A 123 1.92 10.27 -4.91
N PHE A 124 1.55 9.24 -5.67
CA PHE A 124 0.15 8.89 -5.93
C PHE A 124 -0.31 7.70 -5.09
N TYR A 125 0.49 7.25 -4.10
CA TYR A 125 0.15 6.08 -3.28
C TYR A 125 -0.91 6.38 -2.21
N THR A 126 -1.19 7.66 -1.95
CA THR A 126 -2.36 8.14 -1.18
C THR A 126 -3.28 8.99 -2.07
N VAL A 127 -4.54 9.13 -1.67
CA VAL A 127 -5.52 9.96 -2.38
C VAL A 127 -5.05 11.42 -2.37
N GLU A 128 -4.69 11.93 -1.19
CA GLU A 128 -4.24 13.31 -1.01
C GLU A 128 -2.94 13.58 -1.80
N GLY A 129 -2.07 12.57 -1.91
CA GLY A 129 -0.87 12.65 -2.72
C GLY A 129 -1.18 12.73 -4.22
N ALA A 130 -2.10 11.91 -4.71
CA ALA A 130 -2.56 11.94 -6.09
C ALA A 130 -3.22 13.28 -6.44
N GLU A 131 -4.07 13.81 -5.55
CA GLU A 131 -4.70 15.12 -5.70
C GLU A 131 -3.68 16.26 -5.72
N ARG A 132 -2.65 16.21 -4.86
CA ARG A 132 -1.54 17.18 -4.87
C ARG A 132 -0.67 17.07 -6.11
N LEU A 133 -0.52 15.88 -6.69
CA LEU A 133 0.31 15.66 -7.87
C LEU A 133 -0.38 16.12 -9.17
N LYS A 134 -1.72 16.05 -9.24
CA LYS A 134 -2.50 16.49 -10.39
C LYS A 134 -2.12 17.89 -10.90
N PRO A 135 -2.17 18.97 -10.10
CA PRO A 135 -1.86 20.31 -10.60
C PRO A 135 -0.38 20.47 -11.02
N GLU A 136 0.54 19.71 -10.43
CA GLU A 136 1.95 19.70 -10.85
C GLU A 136 2.10 19.08 -12.23
N LEU A 137 1.38 18.00 -12.51
CA LEU A 137 1.33 17.40 -13.84
C LEU A 137 0.69 18.34 -14.86
N GLU A 138 -0.38 19.05 -14.51
CA GLU A 138 -1.05 20.02 -15.39
C GLU A 138 -0.15 21.22 -15.75
N ARG A 139 0.71 21.66 -14.82
CA ARG A 139 1.68 22.75 -15.03
C ARG A 139 2.96 22.31 -15.70
N PHE A 140 3.30 21.02 -15.63
CA PHE A 140 4.53 20.49 -16.22
C PHE A 140 4.57 20.74 -17.73
N SER A 141 5.62 21.38 -18.23
CA SER A 141 5.78 21.79 -19.63
C SER A 141 6.94 21.11 -20.37
N GLY A 142 7.63 20.18 -19.71
CA GLY A 142 8.82 19.49 -20.22
C GLY A 142 9.93 19.41 -19.17
N GLY A 143 10.92 18.55 -19.40
CA GLY A 143 11.98 18.23 -18.46
C GLY A 143 12.05 16.75 -18.12
N ASP A 144 12.81 16.44 -17.07
CA ASP A 144 13.02 15.08 -16.57
C ASP A 144 11.96 14.70 -15.52
N VAL A 145 11.26 13.59 -15.74
CA VAL A 145 10.32 13.01 -14.79
C VAL A 145 10.92 11.70 -14.26
N ALA A 146 11.26 11.69 -12.97
CA ALA A 146 11.82 10.52 -12.31
C ALA A 146 10.73 9.82 -11.47
N ILE A 147 10.50 8.54 -11.75
CA ILE A 147 9.72 7.65 -10.88
C ILE A 147 10.71 6.83 -10.06
N LEU A 148 10.73 7.02 -8.74
CA LEU A 148 11.65 6.35 -7.84
C LEU A 148 10.93 5.25 -7.03
N ILE A 149 11.44 4.03 -7.12
CA ILE A 149 11.07 2.87 -6.29
C ILE A 149 12.24 2.56 -5.35
N PRO A 150 12.29 3.18 -4.16
CA PRO A 150 13.46 3.16 -3.28
C PRO A 150 13.60 1.90 -2.43
N ARG A 151 12.55 1.08 -2.31
CA ARG A 151 12.52 -0.10 -1.44
C ARG A 151 11.44 -1.09 -1.88
N VAL A 152 11.72 -2.38 -1.65
CA VAL A 152 10.75 -3.48 -1.70
C VAL A 152 10.59 -4.12 -0.30
N PRO A 153 9.44 -4.74 0.01
CA PRO A 153 8.22 -4.80 -0.80
C PRO A 153 7.43 -3.47 -0.77
N PHE A 154 6.53 -3.29 -1.73
CA PHE A 154 5.54 -2.20 -1.78
C PHE A 154 4.21 -2.74 -2.31
N LYS A 155 3.09 -2.10 -1.95
CA LYS A 155 1.75 -2.57 -2.35
C LYS A 155 1.44 -2.22 -3.80
N CYS A 156 0.61 -3.03 -4.45
CA CYS A 156 0.27 -2.90 -5.87
C CYS A 156 1.52 -2.80 -6.78
N PRO A 157 2.32 -3.89 -6.91
CA PRO A 157 3.51 -3.93 -7.75
C PRO A 157 3.39 -3.37 -9.19
N PRO A 158 2.26 -3.49 -9.91
CA PRO A 158 2.16 -2.93 -11.27
C PRO A 158 2.02 -1.39 -11.30
N ALA A 159 1.57 -0.76 -10.20
CA ALA A 159 1.18 0.65 -10.19
C ALA A 159 2.27 1.65 -10.63
N PRO A 160 3.57 1.49 -10.29
CA PRO A 160 4.61 2.42 -10.75
C PRO A 160 4.79 2.38 -12.27
N TYR A 161 4.71 1.18 -12.85
CA TYR A 161 4.87 0.94 -14.28
C TYR A 161 3.64 1.40 -15.06
N GLU A 162 2.45 1.13 -14.53
CA GLU A 162 1.20 1.68 -15.05
C GLU A 162 1.21 3.20 -15.05
N ALA A 163 1.62 3.83 -13.94
CA ALA A 163 1.72 5.28 -13.84
C ALA A 163 2.68 5.87 -14.89
N ALA A 164 3.84 5.23 -15.12
CA ALA A 164 4.78 5.67 -16.15
C ALA A 164 4.16 5.66 -17.56
N LEU A 165 3.46 4.57 -17.91
CA LEU A 165 2.77 4.43 -19.20
C LEU A 165 1.63 5.44 -19.36
N LEU A 166 0.86 5.67 -18.30
CA LEU A 166 -0.23 6.65 -18.31
C LEU A 166 0.28 8.09 -18.41
N LEU A 167 1.37 8.43 -17.69
CA LEU A 167 2.01 9.74 -17.75
C LEU A 167 2.57 10.01 -19.14
N GLN A 168 3.27 9.04 -19.74
CA GLN A 168 3.78 9.14 -21.10
C GLN A 168 2.65 9.46 -22.09
N ARG A 169 1.54 8.71 -22.02
CA ARG A 169 0.34 8.98 -22.84
C ARG A 169 -0.26 10.35 -22.57
N ALA A 170 -0.31 10.80 -21.31
CA ALA A 170 -0.87 12.11 -20.95
C ALA A 170 -0.01 13.25 -21.49
N PHE A 171 1.31 13.11 -21.46
CA PHE A 171 2.26 14.07 -22.03
C PHE A 171 2.19 14.11 -23.56
N GLU A 172 2.07 12.97 -24.23
CA GLU A 172 1.85 12.90 -25.67
C GLU A 172 0.58 13.65 -26.09
N LYS A 173 -0.55 13.41 -25.41
CA LYS A 173 -1.81 14.14 -25.67
C LYS A 173 -1.70 15.65 -25.50
N ARG A 174 -0.78 16.11 -24.65
CA ARG A 174 -0.51 17.54 -24.39
C ARG A 174 0.56 18.13 -25.31
N GLY A 175 1.06 17.38 -26.29
CA GLY A 175 2.12 17.84 -27.19
C GLY A 175 3.50 17.97 -26.53
N LEU A 176 3.73 17.21 -25.45
CA LEU A 176 5.01 17.17 -24.73
C LEU A 176 5.88 15.96 -25.12
N ALA A 177 5.51 15.25 -26.20
CA ALA A 177 6.34 14.20 -26.77
C ALA A 177 7.74 14.74 -27.11
N GLY A 178 8.79 14.06 -26.65
CA GLY A 178 10.19 14.49 -26.80
C GLY A 178 10.62 15.67 -25.91
N LYS A 179 9.69 16.35 -25.23
CA LYS A 179 9.98 17.39 -24.23
C LYS A 179 9.98 16.85 -22.81
N ALA A 180 9.16 15.84 -22.54
CA ALA A 180 9.14 15.10 -21.28
C ALA A 180 9.97 13.82 -21.44
N ARG A 181 10.98 13.63 -20.59
CA ARG A 181 11.76 12.38 -20.51
C ARG A 181 11.38 11.65 -19.23
N LEU A 182 10.88 10.43 -19.35
CA LEU A 182 10.45 9.63 -18.20
C LEU A 182 11.48 8.55 -17.93
N ALA A 183 11.93 8.48 -16.68
CA ALA A 183 12.84 7.45 -16.21
C ALA A 183 12.32 6.82 -14.92
N ILE A 184 12.39 5.49 -14.85
CA ILE A 184 12.11 4.73 -13.64
C ILE A 184 13.44 4.29 -13.03
N TYR A 185 13.66 4.65 -11.77
CA TYR A 185 14.79 4.19 -10.96
C TYR A 185 14.25 3.27 -9.88
N THR A 186 14.71 2.01 -9.85
CA THR A 186 14.19 1.02 -8.91
C THR A 186 15.30 0.19 -8.28
N VAL A 187 15.13 -0.17 -7.01
CA VAL A 187 15.97 -1.18 -6.34
C VAL A 187 15.75 -2.58 -6.90
N GLU A 188 14.64 -2.81 -7.60
CA GLU A 188 14.34 -4.09 -8.23
C GLU A 188 15.34 -4.39 -9.37
N GLY A 189 15.67 -5.67 -9.54
CA GLY A 189 16.41 -6.12 -10.73
C GLY A 189 15.54 -6.18 -12.00
N ALA A 190 14.24 -6.41 -11.83
CA ALA A 190 13.26 -6.45 -12.90
C ALA A 190 11.88 -6.05 -12.38
N PRO A 191 11.00 -5.46 -13.21
CA PRO A 191 9.61 -5.23 -12.84
C PRO A 191 8.89 -6.55 -12.50
N MET A 192 7.90 -6.49 -11.61
CA MET A 192 6.92 -7.57 -11.42
C MET A 192 7.53 -8.94 -11.14
N THR A 193 8.61 -9.01 -10.35
CA THR A 193 9.34 -10.27 -10.05
C THR A 193 8.43 -11.37 -9.50
N THR A 194 7.43 -11.01 -8.68
CA THR A 194 6.44 -11.95 -8.12
C THR A 194 5.53 -12.58 -9.18
N ALA A 195 5.38 -11.93 -10.34
CA ALA A 195 4.65 -12.44 -11.49
C ALA A 195 5.54 -13.21 -12.48
N GLY A 196 6.83 -13.40 -12.20
CA GLY A 196 7.76 -14.16 -13.02
C GLY A 196 8.50 -13.35 -14.09
N PRO A 197 9.60 -13.90 -14.64
CA PRO A 197 10.52 -13.17 -15.51
C PRO A 197 9.91 -12.73 -16.84
N GLU A 198 8.96 -13.50 -17.39
CA GLU A 198 8.24 -13.15 -18.63
C GLU A 198 7.46 -11.85 -18.49
N MET A 199 6.78 -11.66 -17.34
CA MET A 199 6.05 -10.42 -17.06
C MET A 199 7.01 -9.24 -16.91
N GLY A 200 8.14 -9.44 -16.20
CA GLY A 200 9.17 -8.42 -16.09
C GLY A 200 9.74 -8.00 -17.45
N GLN A 201 9.97 -8.96 -18.34
CA GLN A 201 10.42 -8.67 -19.70
C GLN A 201 9.36 -7.95 -20.54
N TYR A 202 8.10 -8.38 -20.44
CA TYR A 202 6.98 -7.74 -21.11
C TYR A 202 6.88 -6.25 -20.73
N ILE A 203 6.89 -5.95 -19.43
CA ILE A 203 6.84 -4.55 -18.96
C ILE A 203 8.04 -3.75 -19.45
N ARG A 204 9.26 -4.30 -19.40
CA ARG A 204 10.44 -3.60 -19.95
C ARG A 204 10.30 -3.28 -21.43
N ASN A 205 9.75 -4.19 -22.23
CA ASN A 205 9.51 -3.95 -23.64
C ASN A 205 8.48 -2.84 -23.86
N GLU A 206 7.36 -2.84 -23.10
CA GLU A 206 6.33 -1.80 -23.20
C GLU A 206 6.85 -0.40 -22.81
N LEU A 207 7.71 -0.33 -21.78
CA LEU A 207 8.38 0.92 -21.37
C LEU A 207 9.31 1.42 -22.48
N ALA A 208 10.18 0.54 -23.00
CA ALA A 208 11.15 0.89 -24.04
C ALA A 208 10.47 1.35 -25.34
N GLN A 209 9.40 0.69 -25.77
CA GLN A 209 8.63 1.07 -26.95
C GLN A 209 8.03 2.47 -26.88
N ARG A 210 7.84 3.00 -25.66
CA ARG A 210 7.32 4.35 -25.41
C ARG A 210 8.39 5.34 -24.98
N GLY A 211 9.67 4.97 -25.09
CA GLY A 211 10.80 5.82 -24.74
C GLY A 211 10.93 6.10 -23.24
N ILE A 212 10.36 5.24 -22.38
CA ILE A 212 10.50 5.34 -20.93
C ILE A 212 11.75 4.56 -20.52
N GLU A 213 12.72 5.26 -19.91
CA GLU A 213 13.96 4.66 -19.46
C GLU A 213 13.75 3.85 -18.17
N PHE A 214 14.46 2.75 -18.03
CA PHE A 214 14.35 1.86 -16.86
C PHE A 214 15.74 1.53 -16.31
N PHE A 215 16.01 1.97 -15.09
CA PHE A 215 17.27 1.81 -14.38
C PHE A 215 17.07 0.89 -13.15
N PRO A 216 17.33 -0.42 -13.29
CA PRO A 216 17.23 -1.37 -12.18
C PRO A 216 18.41 -1.27 -11.22
N GLN A 217 18.27 -1.89 -10.06
CA GLN A 217 19.31 -1.99 -9.02
C GLN A 217 19.85 -0.63 -8.54
N LYS A 218 19.01 0.39 -8.54
CA LYS A 218 19.32 1.75 -8.08
C LYS A 218 18.87 1.97 -6.65
N ASN A 219 19.76 1.72 -5.69
CA ASN A 219 19.53 2.00 -4.26
C ASN A 219 19.79 3.48 -3.96
N PRO A 220 18.76 4.27 -3.59
CA PRO A 220 18.95 5.69 -3.30
C PRO A 220 19.57 5.88 -1.91
N SER A 221 20.67 6.64 -1.85
CA SER A 221 21.30 7.03 -0.59
C SER A 221 20.62 8.27 0.01
N ARG A 222 20.32 9.28 -0.81
CA ARG A 222 19.57 10.50 -0.42
C ARG A 222 19.01 11.23 -1.63
N VAL A 223 18.06 12.14 -1.38
CA VAL A 223 17.55 13.10 -2.35
C VAL A 223 17.96 14.51 -1.92
N GLU A 224 18.54 15.27 -2.85
CA GLU A 224 18.91 16.66 -2.64
C GLU A 224 17.90 17.57 -3.34
N ALA A 225 16.88 18.01 -2.62
CA ALA A 225 15.74 18.77 -3.17
C ALA A 225 16.18 20.06 -3.88
N ALA A 226 17.09 20.84 -3.27
CA ALA A 226 17.57 22.10 -3.83
C ALA A 226 18.35 21.92 -5.15
N ALA A 227 19.11 20.82 -5.26
CA ALA A 227 19.86 20.47 -6.46
C ALA A 227 19.05 19.61 -7.47
N ARG A 228 17.81 19.25 -7.10
CA ARG A 228 16.91 18.37 -7.85
C ARG A 228 17.60 17.10 -8.37
N ARG A 229 18.26 16.38 -7.47
CA ARG A 229 18.91 15.10 -7.80
C ARG A 229 18.67 14.01 -6.76
N VAL A 230 18.60 12.78 -7.25
CA VAL A 230 18.66 11.56 -6.45
C VAL A 230 20.08 11.03 -6.54
N LEU A 231 20.69 10.77 -5.38
CA LEU A 231 22.01 10.15 -5.31
C LEU A 231 21.84 8.68 -4.95
N PHE A 232 22.56 7.80 -5.64
CA PHE A 232 22.51 6.37 -5.43
C PHE A 232 23.77 5.87 -4.71
N GLU A 233 23.69 4.71 -4.08
CA GLU A 233 24.81 4.09 -3.35
C GLU A 233 25.99 3.70 -4.25
N ASP A 234 25.73 3.47 -5.54
CA ASP A 234 26.76 3.15 -6.55
C ASP A 234 27.53 4.40 -7.05
N GLY A 235 27.25 5.57 -6.46
CA GLY A 235 27.88 6.85 -6.83
C GLY A 235 27.25 7.54 -8.04
N SER A 236 26.28 6.92 -8.72
CA SER A 236 25.54 7.58 -9.80
C SER A 236 24.52 8.59 -9.27
N GLU A 237 24.10 9.52 -10.14
CA GLU A 237 23.05 10.50 -9.85
C GLU A 237 21.99 10.51 -10.94
N ALA A 238 20.74 10.85 -10.56
CA ALA A 238 19.66 11.14 -11.49
C ALA A 238 19.12 12.56 -11.22
N ARG A 239 18.99 13.36 -12.26
CA ARG A 239 18.37 14.69 -12.21
C ARG A 239 16.88 14.59 -12.51
N TYR A 240 16.09 15.51 -11.96
CA TYR A 240 14.66 15.56 -12.21
C TYR A 240 14.15 17.00 -12.21
N ASP A 241 13.08 17.24 -12.96
CA ASP A 241 12.20 18.40 -12.83
C ASP A 241 10.92 18.05 -12.07
N LEU A 242 10.49 16.78 -12.14
CA LEU A 242 9.41 16.22 -11.33
C LEU A 242 9.83 14.86 -10.76
N LEU A 243 9.81 14.72 -9.44
CA LEU A 243 10.09 13.45 -8.75
C LEU A 243 8.79 12.85 -8.21
N ILE A 244 8.48 11.62 -8.62
CA ILE A 244 7.37 10.82 -8.12
C ILE A 244 7.97 9.61 -7.39
N ALA A 245 7.70 9.49 -6.10
CA ALA A 245 8.19 8.38 -5.29
C ALA A 245 7.09 7.37 -4.99
N ILE A 246 7.48 6.11 -5.05
CA ILE A 246 6.78 5.01 -4.40
C ILE A 246 7.31 4.96 -2.96
N PRO A 247 6.52 5.36 -1.95
CA PRO A 247 7.05 5.48 -0.61
C PRO A 247 7.52 4.12 -0.09
N PRO A 248 8.62 4.05 0.67
CA PRO A 248 8.93 2.88 1.48
C PRO A 248 7.71 2.47 2.33
N HIS A 249 7.32 1.20 2.23
CA HIS A 249 6.22 0.65 3.01
C HIS A 249 6.75 0.04 4.31
N GLU A 250 5.95 0.13 5.37
CA GLU A 250 6.24 -0.49 6.66
C GLU A 250 4.93 -0.91 7.36
N ALA A 251 5.00 -1.91 8.25
CA ALA A 251 3.83 -2.30 9.04
C ALA A 251 3.36 -1.11 9.88
N PRO A 252 2.04 -0.92 10.08
CA PRO A 252 1.52 0.24 10.79
C PRO A 252 2.14 0.45 12.17
N GLN A 253 2.29 1.71 12.61
CA GLN A 253 2.93 2.04 13.89
C GLN A 253 2.40 1.20 15.06
N VAL A 254 1.08 1.10 15.21
CA VAL A 254 0.41 0.34 16.27
C VAL A 254 0.74 -1.16 16.24
N VAL A 255 1.05 -1.72 15.07
CA VAL A 255 1.47 -3.12 14.92
C VAL A 255 2.91 -3.32 15.38
N ARG A 256 3.79 -2.36 15.07
CA ARG A 256 5.20 -2.39 15.49
C ARG A 256 5.34 -2.19 16.99
N GLU A 257 4.58 -1.26 17.56
CA GLU A 257 4.58 -0.98 19.01
C GLU A 257 4.01 -2.14 19.82
N ALA A 258 3.03 -2.87 19.28
CA ALA A 258 2.52 -4.12 19.85
C ALA A 258 3.46 -5.32 19.62
N GLN A 259 4.66 -5.11 19.04
CA GLN A 259 5.68 -6.14 18.82
C GLN A 259 5.21 -7.34 17.99
N LEU A 260 4.22 -7.13 17.12
CA LEU A 260 3.64 -8.19 16.27
C LEU A 260 4.48 -8.50 15.02
N THR A 261 5.49 -7.67 14.72
CA THR A 261 6.32 -7.82 13.52
C THR A 261 7.49 -8.77 13.74
N ASN A 262 7.82 -9.58 12.72
CA ASN A 262 9.04 -10.39 12.68
C ASN A 262 10.26 -9.58 12.21
N ALA A 263 11.40 -10.26 12.01
CA ALA A 263 12.64 -9.65 11.51
C ALA A 263 12.50 -8.97 10.13
N SER A 264 11.49 -9.31 9.33
CA SER A 264 11.20 -8.63 8.05
C SER A 264 10.40 -7.33 8.22
N GLY A 265 9.94 -7.03 9.43
CA GLY A 265 9.14 -5.82 9.74
C GLY A 265 7.64 -5.97 9.48
N TRP A 266 7.13 -7.19 9.27
CA TRP A 266 5.72 -7.50 8.99
C TRP A 266 5.20 -8.60 9.92
N ILE A 267 3.88 -8.77 10.00
CA ILE A 267 3.28 -9.80 10.86
C ILE A 267 3.50 -11.18 10.23
N ALA A 268 4.21 -12.06 10.93
CA ALA A 268 4.34 -13.46 10.53
C ALA A 268 3.06 -14.22 10.88
N VAL A 269 2.47 -14.88 9.88
CA VAL A 269 1.26 -15.68 10.06
C VAL A 269 1.46 -17.14 9.66
N ASP A 270 0.57 -18.00 10.14
CA ASP A 270 0.38 -19.32 9.56
C ASP A 270 -0.25 -19.18 8.16
N PRO A 271 0.36 -19.72 7.09
CA PRO A 271 -0.16 -19.54 5.73
C PRO A 271 -1.52 -20.23 5.51
N LYS A 272 -1.89 -21.22 6.32
CA LYS A 272 -3.15 -21.97 6.19
C LYS A 272 -4.27 -21.37 7.03
N THR A 273 -3.95 -20.82 8.20
CA THR A 273 -4.96 -20.29 9.14
C THR A 273 -4.97 -18.77 9.26
N LEU A 274 -3.92 -18.10 8.76
CA LEU A 274 -3.64 -16.67 8.96
C LEU A 274 -3.49 -16.24 10.42
N GLN A 275 -3.36 -17.19 11.34
CA GLN A 275 -3.12 -16.92 12.75
C GLN A 275 -1.73 -16.31 12.93
N VAL A 276 -1.64 -15.27 13.77
CA VAL A 276 -0.37 -14.62 14.10
C VAL A 276 0.54 -15.60 14.86
N LYS A 277 1.79 -15.69 14.43
CA LYS A 277 2.79 -16.63 15.01
C LYS A 277 3.59 -16.05 16.17
N GLN A 278 3.61 -14.72 16.30
CA GLN A 278 4.37 -14.03 17.33
C GLN A 278 3.74 -12.68 17.71
N PRO A 279 3.84 -12.27 18.98
CA PRO A 279 4.43 -13.02 20.10
C PRO A 279 3.61 -14.27 20.49
N ALA A 280 4.16 -15.18 21.29
CA ALA A 280 3.56 -16.51 21.56
C ALA A 280 2.20 -16.46 22.29
N ASP A 281 1.91 -15.32 22.92
CA ASP A 281 0.68 -14.96 23.59
C ASP A 281 -0.37 -14.32 22.66
N ALA A 282 -0.06 -14.11 21.37
CA ALA A 282 -1.00 -13.67 20.33
C ALA A 282 -2.03 -14.76 19.94
N ARG A 283 -2.67 -15.36 20.93
CA ARG A 283 -3.76 -16.34 20.76
C ARG A 283 -5.01 -15.62 20.28
N ASP A 284 -5.77 -16.27 19.41
CA ASP A 284 -7.01 -15.72 18.85
C ASP A 284 -6.80 -14.43 18.02
N VAL A 285 -5.56 -14.15 17.63
CA VAL A 285 -5.18 -13.03 16.75
C VAL A 285 -4.84 -13.55 15.36
N TYR A 286 -5.42 -12.92 14.36
CA TYR A 286 -5.23 -13.21 12.94
C TYR A 286 -4.80 -11.94 12.21
N ALA A 287 -4.10 -12.08 11.09
CA ALA A 287 -3.74 -10.92 10.27
C ALA A 287 -3.90 -11.23 8.77
N VAL A 288 -4.30 -10.24 7.99
CA VAL A 288 -4.59 -10.41 6.55
C VAL A 288 -4.23 -9.15 5.74
N GLY A 289 -3.81 -9.37 4.49
CA GLY A 289 -3.46 -8.30 3.55
C GLY A 289 -2.03 -7.80 3.71
N ASP A 290 -1.78 -6.56 3.27
CA ASP A 290 -0.44 -5.96 3.16
C ASP A 290 0.36 -5.93 4.48
N VAL A 291 -0.32 -6.07 5.64
CA VAL A 291 0.32 -6.10 6.95
C VAL A 291 1.10 -7.41 7.23
N THR A 292 0.87 -8.44 6.41
CA THR A 292 1.37 -9.79 6.63
C THR A 292 2.62 -10.11 5.81
N ALA A 293 3.50 -10.93 6.39
CA ALA A 293 4.49 -11.69 5.66
C ALA A 293 4.01 -13.14 5.52
N ILE A 294 3.49 -13.48 4.34
CA ILE A 294 3.13 -14.84 3.98
C ILE A 294 4.23 -15.42 3.09
N PRO A 295 5.02 -16.39 3.59
CA PRO A 295 5.95 -17.12 2.74
C PRO A 295 5.13 -18.01 1.80
N LEU A 296 5.04 -17.62 0.53
CA LEU A 296 4.38 -18.40 -0.50
C LEU A 296 5.40 -19.32 -1.18
N PRO A 297 5.17 -20.64 -1.25
CA PRO A 297 6.01 -21.52 -2.03
C PRO A 297 5.79 -21.24 -3.54
N GLY A 298 6.80 -20.70 -4.21
CA GLY A 298 6.78 -20.46 -5.66
C GLY A 298 5.98 -19.20 -6.08
N ARG A 299 5.45 -19.22 -7.31
CA ARG A 299 4.66 -18.11 -7.88
C ARG A 299 3.30 -18.04 -7.19
N TYR A 300 2.90 -16.87 -6.71
CA TYR A 300 1.56 -16.68 -6.13
C TYR A 300 0.49 -17.01 -7.18
N LYS A 301 -0.36 -17.99 -6.86
CA LYS A 301 -1.53 -18.39 -7.65
C LYS A 301 -2.78 -18.18 -6.80
N PRO A 302 -3.53 -17.07 -7.00
CA PRO A 302 -4.68 -16.74 -6.15
C PRO A 302 -5.82 -17.78 -6.23
N ASP A 303 -5.79 -18.66 -7.22
CA ASP A 303 -6.76 -19.72 -7.50
C ASP A 303 -6.37 -21.09 -6.89
N VAL A 304 -5.16 -21.24 -6.34
CA VAL A 304 -4.67 -22.50 -5.79
C VAL A 304 -4.56 -22.39 -4.28
N GLY A 305 -5.33 -23.20 -3.54
CA GLY A 305 -5.21 -23.30 -2.09
C GLY A 305 -3.80 -23.71 -1.66
N LEU A 306 -3.31 -23.13 -0.56
CA LEU A 306 -2.02 -23.50 0.02
C LEU A 306 -2.13 -24.92 0.61
N SER A 307 -1.58 -25.90 -0.11
CA SER A 307 -1.53 -27.32 0.27
C SER A 307 -0.75 -27.57 1.56
#